data_AF-A0A7C7LS34-F1
#
_entry.id   AF-A0A7C7LS34-F1
#
_cell.length_a   1.000
_cell.length_b   1.000
_cell.length_c   1.000
_cell.angle_alpha   90.00
_cell.angle_beta   90.00
_cell.angle_gamma   90.00
#
_symmetry.space_group_name_H-M   'P 1'
#
loop_
_entity.id
_entity.type
_entity.pdbx_description
1 polymer ?
#
loop_
_entity_poly.entity_id
_entity_poly.type
_entity_poly.pdbx_seq_one_letter_code
_entity_poly.pdbx_strand_id
1 'polypeptide(L)'
;MAKRLLNHPQGLSSYTARLAAYGDRLVPPVCLLCYSAPDTGHGLCSHCQSALPINRNPCPVCALPHHGPLPCRRCRENPPPYRAIVAPFVYAKPMSQLIRHLKFQHRLELIRPLAELWLEALSPMADLPI
;
A
#
# COMPACT_ATOMS: atom_id res chain seq x y z
N MET A 1 -4.92 -21.87 15.18
CA MET A 1 -4.35 -21.40 13.89
C MET A 1 -5.49 -20.95 12.99
N ALA A 2 -5.87 -19.67 13.07
CA ALA A 2 -7.04 -19.12 12.40
C ALA A 2 -6.59 -18.08 11.37
N LYS A 3 -6.43 -18.51 10.11
CA LYS A 3 -6.48 -17.60 8.95
C LYS A 3 -7.89 -17.73 8.37
N ARG A 4 -8.80 -16.88 8.81
CA ARG A 4 -10.12 -16.76 8.19
C ARG A 4 -10.61 -15.32 8.30
N LEU A 5 -11.04 -14.82 7.14
CA LEU A 5 -11.87 -13.64 6.88
C LEU A 5 -11.10 -12.32 6.82
N LEU A 6 -10.80 -11.89 5.61
CA LEU A 6 -11.42 -10.72 4.97
C LEU A 6 -11.23 -10.87 3.44
N ASN A 7 -12.30 -10.67 2.67
CA ASN A 7 -12.49 -10.93 1.23
C ASN A 7 -12.80 -12.37 0.82
N HIS A 8 -13.92 -12.88 1.32
CA HIS A 8 -14.72 -13.85 0.58
C HIS A 8 -15.85 -13.07 -0.12
N PRO A 9 -15.93 -13.01 -1.47
CA PRO A 9 -17.12 -12.52 -2.14
C PRO A 9 -18.20 -13.60 -2.06
N GLN A 10 -18.78 -13.77 -0.88
CA GLN A 10 -19.92 -14.67 -0.65
C GLN A 10 -21.18 -13.96 -1.15
N GLY A 11 -21.42 -13.98 -2.45
CA GLY A 11 -22.65 -13.42 -3.02
C GLY A 11 -22.69 -13.14 -4.53
N LEU A 12 -21.70 -13.56 -5.31
CA LEU A 12 -21.70 -13.32 -6.75
C LEU A 12 -22.32 -14.52 -7.49
N SER A 13 -23.52 -14.29 -8.04
CA SER A 13 -24.19 -15.20 -8.99
C SER A 13 -23.24 -15.57 -10.14
N SER A 14 -23.30 -16.81 -10.63
CA SER A 14 -22.43 -17.32 -11.71
C SER A 14 -22.42 -16.45 -12.97
N TYR A 15 -23.48 -15.67 -13.20
CA TYR A 15 -23.58 -14.68 -14.27
C TYR A 15 -22.60 -13.50 -14.12
N THR A 16 -22.41 -12.98 -12.91
CA THR A 16 -21.49 -11.86 -12.65
C THR A 16 -20.03 -12.25 -12.87
N ALA A 17 -19.66 -13.48 -12.50
CA ALA A 17 -18.32 -14.02 -12.75
C ALA A 17 -18.01 -14.17 -14.25
N ARG A 18 -18.99 -14.58 -15.06
CA ARG A 18 -18.84 -14.70 -16.52
C ARG A 18 -18.74 -13.34 -17.21
N LEU A 19 -19.49 -12.34 -16.74
CA LEU A 19 -19.40 -10.97 -17.27
C LEU A 19 -18.05 -10.32 -16.93
N ALA A 20 -17.54 -10.51 -15.71
CA ALA A 20 -16.21 -10.04 -15.32
C ALA A 20 -15.12 -10.66 -16.23
N ALA A 21 -15.16 -11.98 -16.44
CA ALA A 21 -14.22 -12.67 -17.31
C ALA A 21 -14.27 -12.24 -18.79
N TYR A 22 -15.45 -11.81 -19.27
CA TYR A 22 -15.58 -11.25 -20.62
C TYR A 22 -15.01 -9.82 -20.68
N GLY A 23 -15.27 -9.02 -19.64
CA GLY A 23 -14.66 -7.69 -19.46
C GLY A 23 -13.14 -7.76 -19.47
N ASP A 24 -12.54 -8.70 -18.73
CA ASP A 24 -11.09 -8.88 -18.66
C ASP A 24 -10.46 -9.29 -20.01
N ARG A 25 -11.23 -9.87 -20.94
CA ARG A 25 -10.74 -10.18 -22.30
C ARG A 25 -10.75 -8.97 -23.22
N LEU A 26 -11.69 -8.06 -23.02
CA LEU A 26 -11.82 -6.83 -23.82
C LEU A 26 -10.94 -5.70 -23.27
N VAL A 27 -10.78 -5.64 -21.96
CA VAL A 27 -9.97 -4.66 -21.23
C VAL A 27 -9.16 -5.40 -20.18
N PRO A 28 -8.03 -6.03 -20.57
CA PRO A 28 -7.23 -6.78 -19.62
C PRO A 28 -6.74 -5.89 -18.49
N PRO A 29 -6.69 -6.40 -17.24
CA PRO A 29 -6.10 -5.67 -16.14
C PRO A 29 -4.65 -5.35 -16.47
N VAL A 30 -4.22 -4.14 -16.15
CA VAL A 30 -2.85 -3.64 -16.37
C VAL A 30 -2.26 -3.10 -15.07
N CYS A 31 -0.94 -3.16 -14.94
CA CYS A 31 -0.23 -2.53 -13.85
C CYS A 31 -0.53 -1.03 -13.80
N LEU A 32 -0.95 -0.55 -12.63
CA LEU A 32 -1.35 0.85 -12.42
C LEU A 32 -0.18 1.86 -12.51
N LEU A 33 1.07 1.37 -12.62
CA LEU A 33 2.28 2.18 -12.81
C LEU A 33 2.84 2.10 -14.24
N CYS A 34 3.13 0.89 -14.73
CA CYS A 34 3.83 0.69 -16.00
C CYS A 34 2.95 0.15 -17.14
N TYR A 35 1.67 -0.14 -16.87
CA TYR A 35 0.70 -0.68 -17.83
C TYR A 35 1.02 -2.07 -18.42
N SER A 36 2.05 -2.76 -17.90
CA SER A 36 2.33 -4.17 -18.23
C SER A 36 1.31 -5.10 -17.57
N ALA A 37 1.23 -6.36 -18.02
CA ALA A 37 0.37 -7.36 -17.39
C ALA A 37 0.71 -7.50 -15.88
N PRO A 38 -0.28 -7.38 -14.98
CA PRO A 38 -0.08 -7.56 -13.56
C PRO A 38 0.02 -9.06 -13.24
N ASP A 39 0.89 -9.38 -12.31
CA ASP A 39 1.12 -10.71 -11.74
C ASP A 39 0.86 -10.73 -10.22
N THR A 40 0.27 -9.64 -9.68
CA THR A 40 -0.12 -9.51 -8.27
C THR A 40 -1.62 -9.21 -8.13
N GLY A 41 -2.20 -9.50 -6.95
CA GLY A 41 -3.64 -9.36 -6.68
C GLY A 41 -4.13 -7.94 -6.40
N HIS A 42 -3.22 -6.96 -6.32
CA HIS A 42 -3.52 -5.56 -5.98
C HIS A 42 -3.31 -4.59 -7.14
N GLY A 43 -3.02 -5.06 -8.36
CA GLY A 43 -2.99 -4.22 -9.56
C GLY A 43 -1.65 -3.55 -9.87
N LEU A 44 -0.56 -3.92 -9.20
CA LEU A 44 0.80 -3.67 -9.70
C LEU A 44 1.43 -4.95 -10.27
N CYS A 45 2.45 -4.81 -11.12
CA CYS A 45 3.32 -5.94 -11.40
C CYS A 45 4.40 -6.05 -10.32
N SER A 46 4.99 -7.23 -10.17
CA SER A 46 6.04 -7.56 -9.21
C SER A 46 7.24 -6.61 -9.33
N HIS A 47 7.63 -6.24 -10.55
CA HIS A 47 8.67 -5.25 -10.80
C HIS A 47 8.33 -3.89 -10.17
N CYS A 48 7.14 -3.34 -10.47
CA CYS A 48 6.71 -2.06 -9.91
C CYS A 48 6.51 -2.11 -8.40
N GLN A 49 6.02 -3.23 -7.85
CA GLN A 49 5.89 -3.43 -6.41
C GLN A 49 7.28 -3.44 -5.73
N SER A 50 8.27 -4.12 -6.32
CA SER A 50 9.64 -4.18 -5.78
C SER A 50 10.36 -2.82 -5.76
N ALA A 51 9.96 -1.92 -6.66
CA ALA A 51 10.49 -0.56 -6.73
C ALA A 51 9.87 0.40 -5.69
N LEU A 52 8.87 -0.04 -4.91
CA LEU A 52 8.26 0.81 -3.89
C LEU A 52 9.28 1.15 -2.79
N PRO A 53 9.36 2.43 -2.39
CA PRO A 53 10.36 2.88 -1.43
C PRO A 53 9.96 2.51 0.00
N ILE A 54 10.22 1.27 0.41
CA ILE A 54 9.95 0.79 1.78
C ILE A 54 10.78 1.61 2.78
N ASN A 55 10.11 2.11 3.82
CA ASN A 55 10.71 2.83 4.93
C ASN A 55 11.26 1.83 5.94
N ARG A 56 12.50 1.38 5.72
CA ARG A 56 13.12 0.29 6.50
C ARG A 56 13.51 0.68 7.92
N ASN A 57 13.85 1.96 8.13
CA ASN A 57 14.27 2.48 9.42
C ASN A 57 13.52 3.79 9.71
N PRO A 58 12.22 3.72 10.06
CA PRO A 58 11.46 4.91 10.41
C PRO A 58 11.82 5.37 11.83
N CYS A 59 11.85 6.68 12.06
CA CYS A 59 11.76 7.23 13.41
C CYS A 59 10.47 6.70 14.09
N PRO A 60 10.53 6.16 15.32
CA PRO A 60 9.35 5.57 15.98
C PRO A 60 8.25 6.59 16.28
N VAL A 61 8.54 7.89 16.21
CA VAL A 61 7.58 8.97 16.46
C VAL A 61 7.06 9.58 15.16
N CYS A 62 7.92 10.12 14.31
CA CYS A 62 7.48 10.87 13.11
C CYS A 62 7.52 10.07 11.80
N ALA A 63 7.97 8.82 11.84
CA ALA A 63 8.16 7.94 10.68
C ALA A 63 9.12 8.46 9.59
N LEU A 64 9.81 9.58 9.78
CA LEU A 64 10.86 9.98 8.83
C LEU A 64 12.00 8.97 8.85
N PRO A 65 12.64 8.68 7.70
CA PRO A 65 13.82 7.83 7.65
C PRO A 65 14.88 8.28 8.65
N HIS A 66 15.31 7.37 9.51
CA HIS A 66 16.22 7.62 10.61
C HIS A 66 17.09 6.38 10.87
N HIS A 67 18.30 6.58 11.34
CA HIS A 67 19.19 5.49 11.73
C HIS A 67 19.18 5.35 13.25
N GLY A 68 18.53 4.29 13.74
CA GLY A 68 18.56 3.92 15.14
C GLY A 68 17.17 3.72 15.76
N PRO A 69 17.11 3.03 16.91
CA PRO A 69 15.85 2.68 17.57
C PRO A 69 15.23 3.85 18.36
N LEU A 70 15.99 4.93 18.57
CA LEU A 70 15.55 6.08 19.35
C LEU A 70 14.81 7.11 18.49
N PRO A 71 13.90 7.92 19.07
CA PRO A 71 13.31 9.06 18.37
C PRO A 71 14.40 9.97 17.79
N CYS A 72 14.20 10.44 16.56
CA CYS A 72 15.15 11.34 15.90
C CYS A 72 15.30 12.66 16.68
N ARG A 73 16.38 13.41 16.41
CA ARG A 73 16.69 14.67 17.12
C ARG A 73 15.50 15.63 17.20
N ARG A 74 14.82 15.86 16.07
CA ARG A 74 13.64 16.74 15.99
C ARG A 74 12.53 16.31 16.96
N CYS A 75 12.24 15.01 17.05
CA CYS A 75 11.22 14.48 17.95
C CYS A 75 11.62 14.54 19.43
N ARG A 76 12.92 14.51 19.75
CA ARG A 76 13.40 14.66 21.13
C ARG A 76 13.42 16.11 21.59
N GLU A 77 13.88 17.01 20.74
CA GLU A 77 14.00 18.45 21.04
C GLU A 77 12.65 19.15 21.03
N ASN A 78 11.73 18.72 20.16
CA ASN A 78 10.39 19.28 20.04
C ASN A 78 9.38 18.13 19.85
N PRO A 79 8.94 17.48 20.94
CA PRO A 79 7.99 16.39 20.88
C PRO A 79 6.69 16.81 20.18
N PRO A 80 6.25 16.09 19.14
CA PRO A 80 5.01 16.40 18.44
C PRO A 80 3.78 16.06 19.31
N PRO A 81 2.59 16.62 18.99
CA PRO A 81 1.35 16.36 19.73
C PRO A 81 0.73 14.97 19.45
N TYR A 82 1.41 14.10 18.72
CA TYR A 82 0.99 12.74 18.41
C TYR A 82 1.99 11.74 18.97
N ARG A 83 1.52 10.53 19.28
CA ARG A 83 2.37 9.48 19.83
C ARG A 83 3.30 8.86 18.79
N ALA A 84 2.74 8.45 17.66
CA ALA A 84 3.49 7.83 16.57
C ALA A 84 2.78 8.03 15.23
N ILE A 85 3.57 8.09 14.15
CA ILE A 85 3.11 7.99 12.77
C ILE A 85 3.54 6.62 12.24
N VAL A 86 2.66 5.97 11.47
CA VAL A 86 2.98 4.73 10.79
C VAL A 86 2.99 4.97 9.28
N ALA A 87 4.19 5.05 8.72
CA ALA A 87 4.41 5.27 7.28
C ALA A 87 5.41 4.23 6.73
N PRO A 88 4.93 3.04 6.32
CA PRO A 88 5.77 1.95 5.84
C PRO A 88 6.46 2.26 4.50
N PHE A 89 6.05 3.32 3.81
CA PHE A 89 6.69 3.79 2.58
C PHE A 89 7.19 5.22 2.75
N VAL A 90 8.36 5.49 2.16
CA VAL A 90 8.90 6.85 2.02
C VAL A 90 8.11 7.57 0.93
N TYR A 91 7.83 8.86 1.13
CA TYR A 91 7.19 9.71 0.12
C TYR A 91 8.17 10.03 -1.02
N ALA A 92 8.46 9.04 -1.86
CA ALA A 92 9.36 9.10 -3.01
C ALA A 92 8.74 8.32 -4.20
N LYS A 93 9.32 8.43 -5.39
CA LYS A 93 8.84 7.65 -6.54
C LYS A 93 9.07 6.14 -6.31
N PRO A 94 8.16 5.26 -6.79
CA PRO A 94 6.91 5.58 -7.47
C PRO A 94 5.71 5.83 -6.53
N MET A 95 5.85 5.66 -5.21
CA MET A 95 4.77 5.87 -4.24
C MET A 95 4.17 7.28 -4.28
N SER A 96 5.00 8.32 -4.40
CA SER A 96 4.53 9.70 -4.53
C SER A 96 3.70 9.94 -5.80
N GLN A 97 3.97 9.21 -6.88
CA GLN A 97 3.17 9.29 -8.11
C GLN A 97 1.79 8.66 -7.88
N LEU A 98 1.72 7.48 -7.26
CA LEU A 98 0.46 6.82 -6.92
C LEU A 98 -0.42 7.69 -6.01
N ILE A 99 0.16 8.24 -4.94
CA ILE A 99 -0.56 9.13 -4.01
C ILE A 99 -1.08 10.37 -4.74
N ARG A 100 -0.26 10.95 -5.63
CA ARG A 100 -0.65 12.13 -6.41
C ARG A 100 -1.78 11.82 -7.40
N HIS A 101 -1.72 10.69 -8.09
CA HIS A 101 -2.78 10.24 -9.01
C HIS A 101 -4.11 10.04 -8.27
N LEU A 102 -4.07 9.46 -7.07
CA LEU A 102 -5.25 9.35 -6.23
C LEU A 102 -5.78 10.73 -5.79
N LYS A 103 -4.93 11.55 -5.14
CA LYS A 103 -5.34 12.81 -4.50
C LYS A 103 -5.82 13.88 -5.47
N PHE A 104 -5.19 13.98 -6.66
CA PHE A 104 -5.37 15.14 -7.54
C PHE A 104 -5.89 14.77 -8.93
N GLN A 105 -5.84 13.50 -9.33
CA GLN A 105 -6.33 13.04 -10.63
C GLN A 105 -7.56 12.14 -10.52
N HIS A 106 -8.14 12.01 -9.31
CA HIS A 106 -9.35 11.22 -9.05
C HIS A 106 -9.26 9.77 -9.57
N ARG A 107 -8.06 9.19 -9.56
CA ARG A 107 -7.81 7.80 -9.94
C ARG A 107 -8.22 6.88 -8.79
N LEU A 108 -9.54 6.72 -8.57
CA LEU A 108 -10.13 6.00 -7.44
C LEU A 108 -9.81 4.50 -7.45
N GLU A 109 -9.46 3.94 -8.61
CA GLU A 109 -9.00 2.56 -8.71
C GLU A 109 -7.70 2.32 -7.94
N LEU A 110 -6.97 3.36 -7.54
CA LEU A 110 -5.77 3.27 -6.71
C LEU A 110 -6.07 3.09 -5.21
N ILE A 111 -7.32 3.29 -4.76
CA ILE A 111 -7.67 3.24 -3.32
C ILE A 111 -7.38 1.85 -2.74
N ARG A 112 -7.96 0.80 -3.34
CA ARG A 112 -7.76 -0.58 -2.89
C ARG A 112 -6.29 -1.00 -2.97
N PRO A 113 -5.58 -0.83 -4.11
CA PRO A 113 -4.14 -1.13 -4.21
C PRO A 113 -3.29 -0.47 -3.13
N LEU A 114 -3.49 0.84 -2.89
CA LEU A 114 -2.71 1.57 -1.89
C LEU A 114 -3.02 1.11 -0.47
N ALA A 115 -4.28 0.79 -0.17
CA ALA A 115 -4.66 0.23 1.12
C ALA A 115 -4.06 -1.15 1.35
N GLU A 116 -4.10 -2.03 0.35
CA GLU A 116 -3.52 -3.38 0.42
C GLU A 116 -2.00 -3.33 0.59
N LEU A 117 -1.29 -2.51 -0.19
CA LEU A 117 0.15 -2.30 -0.03
C LEU A 117 0.52 -1.79 1.36
N TRP A 118 -0.29 -0.87 1.91
CA TRP A 118 -0.06 -0.34 3.26
C TRP A 118 -0.25 -1.43 4.32
N LEU A 119 -1.34 -2.20 4.24
CA LEU A 119 -1.63 -3.32 5.15
C LEU A 119 -0.59 -4.45 5.07
N GLU A 120 -0.15 -4.81 3.86
CA GLU A 120 0.91 -5.80 3.64
C GLU A 120 2.21 -5.37 4.32
N ALA A 121 2.58 -4.10 4.18
CA ALA A 121 3.79 -3.55 4.77
C ALA A 121 3.69 -3.34 6.30
N LEU A 122 2.48 -3.38 6.88
CA LEU A 122 2.29 -3.39 8.34
C LEU A 122 2.45 -4.76 8.98
N SER A 123 2.26 -5.84 8.24
CA SER A 123 2.39 -7.20 8.79
C SER A 123 3.69 -7.47 9.58
N PRO A 124 4.86 -6.87 9.25
CA PRO A 124 6.08 -7.00 10.05
C PRO A 124 6.19 -5.96 11.18
N MET A 125 5.33 -4.93 11.18
CA MET A 125 5.36 -3.78 12.11
C MET A 125 4.37 -3.92 13.27
N ALA A 126 3.54 -4.97 13.27
CA ALA A 126 2.49 -5.21 14.28
C ALA A 126 3.02 -5.38 15.72
N ASP A 127 4.33 -5.59 15.89
CA ASP A 127 4.99 -5.71 17.19
C ASP A 127 5.50 -4.37 17.75
N LEU A 128 5.36 -3.25 17.02
CA LEU A 128 5.74 -1.93 17.54
C LEU A 128 4.72 -1.48 18.61
N PRO A 129 5.16 -1.15 19.83
CA PRO A 129 4.26 -0.70 20.89
C PRO A 129 3.68 0.67 20.54
N ILE A 130 2.52 0.66 19.89
CA ILE A 130 1.77 1.87 19.51
C ILE A 130 1.41 2.67 20.75
#